data_AF-D0N2J2-F1
#
_entry.id   AF-D0N2J2-F1
#
_cell.length_a   1.000
_cell.length_b   1.000
_cell.length_c   1.000
_cell.angle_alpha   90.00
_cell.angle_beta   90.00
_cell.angle_gamma   90.00
#
_symmetry.space_group_name_H-M   'P 1'
#
loop_
_entity.id
_entity.type
_entity.pdbx_description
1 polymer ?
#
loop_
_entity_poly.entity_id
_entity_poly.type
_entity_poly.pdbx_seq_one_letter_code
_entity_poly.pdbx_strand_id
1 'polypeptide(L)'
;MFGVASMLCRLGVRPYSTSTLASQVVADFMAVLAYVKFESEGYLSSYASDPVLALGAISAWYFLEDGLSKYILPQLKKLILDEALETGGIGEMVARIVLLLAMDKCVMGDRSKSHGQFVSVESFLNVMGCDEFEVYIEGMLPGNKETFNEWKSEWKDWRMGFTHFIQLQAEPNEDTLWYLLGRRAAGIFPRNQLGADLMIPVFWNKDGEKERVSFMLIQVKSRFPKDDGFSQAASKKLSPGFVSESPHPKGKKPEEGPAPKKPAVKPALQKRTVNENPLSETPVSDVIRICMNLSKEETSGPESLNDSFRFIFSTSLTKDSSTPQARGEDTDVYTLCFRSLGCETYPFLKEDVAQCLASIVASQWDPMALVDGDLKRRRVICVCTKHVTGGSSNGHARL
;
A
#
# COMPACT_ATOMS: atom_id res chain seq x y z
N MET A 1 10.18 -22.30 -8.11
CA MET A 1 10.94 -21.11 -8.53
C MET A 1 10.23 -20.24 -9.56
N PHE A 2 9.71 -20.76 -10.70
CA PHE A 2 8.91 -19.93 -11.64
C PHE A 2 7.78 -19.14 -10.96
N GLY A 3 7.05 -19.78 -10.03
CA GLY A 3 6.04 -19.12 -9.22
C GLY A 3 6.59 -17.96 -8.36
N VAL A 4 7.75 -18.11 -7.74
CA VAL A 4 8.38 -17.04 -6.95
C VAL A 4 8.82 -15.88 -7.86
N ALA A 5 9.49 -16.17 -8.98
CA ALA A 5 9.90 -15.15 -9.94
C ALA A 5 8.69 -14.33 -10.44
N SER A 6 7.55 -15.00 -10.66
CA SER A 6 6.29 -14.34 -11.00
C SER A 6 5.79 -13.39 -9.91
N MET A 7 6.06 -13.68 -8.62
CA MET A 7 5.78 -12.74 -7.52
C MET A 7 6.71 -11.53 -7.57
N LEU A 8 8.02 -11.74 -7.78
CA LEU A 8 9.00 -10.66 -7.75
C LEU A 8 8.75 -9.62 -8.85
N CYS A 9 8.47 -10.07 -10.08
CA CYS A 9 8.19 -9.16 -11.20
C CYS A 9 6.87 -8.42 -11.04
N ARG A 10 5.83 -9.06 -10.47
CA ARG A 10 4.52 -8.40 -10.26
C ARG A 10 4.51 -7.48 -9.04
N LEU A 11 5.20 -7.84 -7.97
CA LEU A 11 5.16 -7.06 -6.73
C LEU A 11 6.18 -5.91 -6.71
N GLY A 12 7.17 -5.91 -7.61
CA GLY A 12 8.29 -4.97 -7.52
C GLY A 12 9.17 -5.23 -6.30
N VAL A 13 9.23 -6.49 -5.85
CA VAL A 13 10.08 -6.93 -4.73
C VAL A 13 11.40 -7.43 -5.29
N ARG A 14 12.51 -7.11 -4.61
CA ARG A 14 13.85 -7.53 -4.98
C ARG A 14 14.44 -8.50 -3.97
N PRO A 15 15.26 -9.48 -4.41
CA PRO A 15 16.10 -10.22 -3.50
C PRO A 15 17.11 -9.31 -2.80
N TYR A 16 17.50 -9.64 -1.57
CA TYR A 16 18.66 -8.98 -0.95
C TYR A 16 19.94 -9.33 -1.71
N SER A 17 20.87 -8.38 -1.78
CA SER A 17 22.09 -8.54 -2.58
C SER A 17 23.01 -9.66 -2.13
N THR A 18 22.89 -10.09 -0.87
CA THR A 18 23.63 -11.21 -0.27
C THR A 18 22.95 -12.56 -0.47
N SER A 19 21.71 -12.58 -0.96
CA SER A 19 20.96 -13.81 -1.21
C SER A 19 21.43 -14.46 -2.50
N THR A 20 21.59 -15.78 -2.50
CA THR A 20 21.81 -16.57 -3.74
C THR A 20 20.65 -16.42 -4.73
N LEU A 21 19.47 -16.04 -4.25
CA LEU A 21 18.32 -15.73 -5.09
C LEU A 21 18.63 -14.57 -6.04
N ALA A 22 19.46 -13.59 -5.62
CA ALA A 22 19.75 -12.40 -6.41
C ALA A 22 20.45 -12.71 -7.75
N SER A 23 21.36 -13.68 -7.78
CA SER A 23 22.00 -14.13 -9.02
C SER A 23 21.11 -15.11 -9.80
N GLN A 24 20.38 -15.99 -9.11
CA GLN A 24 19.47 -16.96 -9.74
C GLN A 24 18.35 -16.28 -10.53
N VAL A 25 17.74 -15.21 -10.01
CA VAL A 25 16.67 -14.50 -10.74
C VAL A 25 17.14 -13.86 -12.04
N VAL A 26 18.43 -13.52 -12.13
CA VAL A 26 19.04 -13.01 -13.35
C VAL A 26 19.31 -14.16 -14.32
N ALA A 27 19.95 -15.23 -13.86
CA ALA A 27 20.34 -16.36 -14.70
C ALA A 27 19.14 -17.12 -15.29
N ASP A 28 18.10 -17.32 -14.48
CA ASP A 28 17.03 -18.27 -14.82
C ASP A 28 15.68 -17.58 -15.10
N PHE A 29 15.49 -16.33 -14.66
CA PHE A 29 14.15 -15.71 -14.59
C PHE A 29 14.07 -14.28 -15.14
N MET A 30 14.98 -13.86 -16.02
CA MET A 30 14.90 -12.58 -16.75
C MET A 30 14.96 -11.31 -15.87
N ALA A 31 15.38 -11.41 -14.60
CA ALA A 31 15.67 -10.22 -13.81
C ALA A 31 16.90 -9.49 -14.38
N VAL A 32 16.92 -8.18 -14.21
CA VAL A 32 18.05 -7.34 -14.62
C VAL A 32 19.06 -7.28 -13.48
N LEU A 33 20.33 -7.53 -13.81
CA LEU A 33 21.45 -7.24 -12.93
C LEU A 33 21.80 -5.75 -13.07
N ALA A 34 21.50 -4.97 -12.03
CA ALA A 34 21.78 -3.54 -12.01
C ALA A 34 23.22 -3.24 -11.59
N TYR A 35 23.75 -4.00 -10.62
CA TYR A 35 25.08 -3.76 -10.07
C TYR A 35 25.65 -5.01 -9.41
N VAL A 36 26.97 -5.18 -9.48
CA VAL A 36 27.72 -6.18 -8.71
C VAL A 36 28.61 -5.45 -7.72
N LYS A 37 28.44 -5.73 -6.43
CA LYS A 37 29.22 -5.10 -5.37
C LYS A 37 30.64 -5.67 -5.36
N PHE A 38 31.60 -4.80 -5.65
CA PHE A 38 33.03 -5.14 -5.80
C PHE A 38 33.62 -5.90 -4.60
N GLU A 39 33.28 -5.53 -3.37
CA GLU A 39 33.93 -6.08 -2.17
C GLU A 39 33.30 -7.37 -1.61
N SER A 40 32.05 -7.66 -1.97
CA SER A 40 31.30 -8.75 -1.34
C SER A 40 30.57 -9.65 -2.33
N GLU A 41 30.90 -9.52 -3.63
CA GLU A 41 30.23 -10.21 -4.74
C GLU A 41 28.69 -10.16 -4.66
N GLY A 42 28.14 -9.09 -4.07
CA GLY A 42 26.70 -8.95 -3.88
C GLY A 42 26.03 -8.56 -5.19
N TYR A 43 24.87 -9.13 -5.49
CA TYR A 43 24.15 -8.86 -6.73
C TYR A 43 22.95 -7.96 -6.46
N LEU A 44 22.96 -6.73 -6.97
CA LEU A 44 21.75 -5.92 -6.99
C LEU A 44 20.95 -6.29 -8.23
N SER A 45 19.93 -7.13 -8.06
CA SER A 45 19.03 -7.54 -9.13
C SER A 45 17.59 -7.11 -8.87
N SER A 46 16.88 -6.84 -9.95
CA SER A 46 15.48 -6.43 -9.93
C SER A 46 14.82 -6.68 -11.27
N TYR A 47 13.49 -6.78 -11.28
CA TYR A 47 12.76 -6.76 -12.53
C TYR A 47 12.59 -5.33 -13.02
N ALA A 48 12.86 -5.10 -14.30
CA ALA A 48 12.38 -3.90 -14.96
C ALA A 48 10.85 -3.92 -14.95
N SER A 49 10.22 -2.74 -14.90
CA SER A 49 8.79 -2.64 -15.20
C SER A 49 8.57 -3.18 -16.59
N ASP A 50 8.06 -4.39 -16.76
CA ASP A 50 7.80 -5.03 -18.06
C ASP A 50 6.36 -5.58 -18.06
N PRO A 51 5.43 -4.91 -18.75
CA PRO A 51 4.04 -5.34 -18.78
C PRO A 51 3.85 -6.71 -19.43
N VAL A 52 4.71 -7.11 -20.37
CA VAL A 52 4.61 -8.42 -21.06
C VAL A 52 5.01 -9.52 -20.10
N LEU A 53 6.14 -9.35 -19.41
CA LEU A 53 6.59 -10.30 -18.41
C LEU A 53 5.60 -10.41 -17.24
N ALA A 54 5.11 -9.27 -16.74
CA ALA A 54 4.11 -9.23 -15.68
C ALA A 54 2.77 -9.88 -16.10
N LEU A 55 2.36 -9.73 -17.36
CA LEU A 55 1.18 -10.42 -17.90
C LEU A 55 1.42 -11.94 -17.98
N GLY A 56 2.60 -12.38 -18.42
CA GLY A 56 2.97 -13.80 -18.39
C GLY A 56 3.00 -14.38 -16.98
N ALA A 57 3.38 -13.58 -15.98
CA ALA A 57 3.33 -13.96 -14.57
C ALA A 57 1.90 -14.20 -14.05
N ILE A 58 0.87 -13.53 -14.62
CA ILE A 58 -0.54 -13.86 -14.34
C ILE A 58 -0.80 -15.31 -14.72
N SER A 59 -0.39 -15.74 -15.92
CA SER A 59 -0.56 -17.13 -16.35
C SER A 59 0.12 -18.11 -15.39
N ALA A 60 1.27 -17.77 -14.80
CA ALA A 60 1.92 -18.61 -13.80
C ALA A 60 1.12 -18.75 -12.50
N TRP A 61 0.41 -17.69 -12.05
CA TRP A 61 -0.41 -17.74 -10.84
C TRP A 61 -1.64 -18.64 -11.00
N TYR A 62 -2.19 -18.69 -12.22
CA TYR A 62 -3.44 -19.39 -12.54
C TYR A 62 -3.24 -20.65 -13.40
N PHE A 63 -1.99 -21.07 -13.67
CA PHE A 63 -1.69 -22.21 -14.53
C PHE A 63 -2.25 -23.52 -13.98
N LEU A 64 -2.13 -23.72 -12.66
CA LEU A 64 -2.73 -24.84 -11.95
C LEU A 64 -3.86 -24.33 -11.07
N GLU A 65 -4.94 -25.10 -11.01
CA GLU A 65 -5.99 -24.88 -10.02
C GLU A 65 -5.38 -24.92 -8.62
N ASP A 66 -5.65 -23.87 -7.84
CA ASP A 66 -5.09 -23.63 -6.50
C ASP A 66 -3.55 -23.56 -6.46
N GLY A 67 -2.89 -23.35 -7.61
CA GLY A 67 -1.43 -23.31 -7.67
C GLY A 67 -0.83 -22.18 -6.82
N LEU A 68 -1.53 -21.04 -6.76
CA LEU A 68 -1.16 -19.89 -5.96
C LEU A 68 -1.08 -20.23 -4.45
N SER A 69 -2.13 -20.82 -3.89
CA SER A 69 -2.21 -21.18 -2.46
C SER A 69 -1.36 -22.41 -2.11
N LYS A 70 -1.33 -23.45 -2.96
CA LYS A 70 -0.62 -24.70 -2.68
C LYS A 70 0.89 -24.61 -2.86
N TYR A 71 1.37 -23.80 -3.81
CA TYR A 71 2.80 -23.80 -4.18
C TYR A 71 3.48 -22.44 -4.11
N ILE A 72 2.85 -21.37 -4.60
CA ILE A 72 3.51 -20.07 -4.76
C ILE A 72 3.60 -19.31 -3.44
N LEU A 73 2.46 -19.09 -2.76
CA LEU A 73 2.42 -18.36 -1.49
C LEU A 73 3.24 -19.04 -0.37
N PRO A 74 3.24 -20.38 -0.21
CA PRO A 74 4.12 -21.04 0.75
C PRO A 74 5.61 -20.84 0.45
N GLN A 75 6.01 -20.85 -0.83
CA GLN A 75 7.40 -20.57 -1.21
C GLN A 75 7.75 -19.10 -0.94
N LEU A 76 6.86 -18.16 -1.24
CA LEU A 76 7.05 -16.75 -0.90
C LEU A 76 7.21 -16.57 0.62
N LYS A 77 6.34 -17.21 1.41
CA LYS A 77 6.44 -17.18 2.88
C LYS A 77 7.80 -17.66 3.37
N LYS A 78 8.29 -18.77 2.82
CA LYS A 78 9.63 -19.29 3.16
C LYS A 78 10.73 -18.26 2.87
N LEU A 79 10.70 -17.62 1.71
CA LEU A 79 11.72 -16.62 1.34
C LEU A 79 11.68 -15.37 2.21
N ILE A 80 10.50 -15.00 2.74
CA ILE A 80 10.38 -13.92 3.72
C ILE A 80 11.03 -14.33 5.05
N LEU A 81 10.74 -15.54 5.53
CA LEU A 81 11.29 -16.08 6.77
C LEU A 81 12.81 -16.28 6.70
N ASP A 82 13.32 -16.65 5.53
CA ASP A 82 14.74 -16.82 5.24
C ASP A 82 15.44 -15.46 4.99
N GLU A 83 14.74 -14.33 5.17
CA GLU A 83 15.23 -12.98 4.90
C GLU A 83 15.89 -12.84 3.51
N ALA A 84 15.36 -13.54 2.50
CA ALA A 84 15.90 -13.53 1.15
C ALA A 84 15.40 -12.34 0.32
N LEU A 85 14.35 -11.65 0.77
CA LEU A 85 13.63 -10.61 0.03
C LEU A 85 13.57 -9.29 0.78
N GLU A 86 13.80 -8.21 0.03
CA GLU A 86 13.57 -6.85 0.51
C GLU A 86 12.11 -6.44 0.27
N THR A 87 11.26 -6.66 1.27
CA THR A 87 9.80 -6.51 1.12
C THR A 87 9.28 -5.09 1.31
N GLY A 88 10.06 -4.20 1.94
CA GLY A 88 9.63 -2.85 2.37
C GLY A 88 8.77 -2.90 3.64
N GLY A 89 7.73 -3.71 3.61
CA GLY A 89 6.90 -4.13 4.72
C GLY A 89 6.06 -5.33 4.30
N ILE A 90 5.89 -6.32 5.18
CA ILE A 90 5.11 -7.54 4.83
C ILE A 90 3.65 -7.17 4.54
N GLY A 91 3.07 -6.25 5.31
CA GLY A 91 1.71 -5.73 5.07
C GLY A 91 1.57 -5.11 3.68
N GLU A 92 2.45 -4.18 3.32
CA GLU A 92 2.45 -3.52 2.00
C GLU A 92 2.65 -4.51 0.85
N MET A 93 3.50 -5.52 1.04
CA MET A 93 3.68 -6.58 0.05
C MET A 93 2.41 -7.42 -0.12
N VAL A 94 1.74 -7.78 0.98
CA VAL A 94 0.47 -8.52 0.91
C VAL A 94 -0.65 -7.67 0.31
N ALA A 95 -0.71 -6.37 0.62
CA ALA A 95 -1.66 -5.45 0.00
C ALA A 95 -1.50 -5.41 -1.53
N ARG A 96 -0.26 -5.35 -2.03
CA ARG A 96 0.03 -5.46 -3.47
C ARG A 96 -0.50 -6.77 -4.07
N ILE A 97 -0.35 -7.91 -3.39
CA ILE A 97 -0.93 -9.19 -3.84
C ILE A 97 -2.46 -9.09 -3.91
N VAL A 98 -3.11 -8.59 -2.86
CA VAL A 98 -4.59 -8.45 -2.80
C VAL A 98 -5.10 -7.56 -3.94
N LEU A 99 -4.46 -6.41 -4.17
CA LEU A 99 -4.83 -5.47 -5.24
C LEU A 99 -4.63 -6.08 -6.64
N LEU A 100 -3.55 -6.84 -6.86
CA LEU A 100 -3.33 -7.56 -8.11
C LEU A 100 -4.39 -8.64 -8.33
N LEU A 101 -4.78 -9.38 -7.28
CA LEU A 101 -5.83 -10.40 -7.38
C LEU A 101 -7.20 -9.78 -7.70
N ALA A 102 -7.52 -8.61 -7.14
CA ALA A 102 -8.72 -7.87 -7.49
C ALA A 102 -8.71 -7.43 -8.96
N MET A 103 -7.59 -6.89 -9.43
CA MET A 103 -7.42 -6.48 -10.83
C MET A 103 -7.48 -7.69 -11.79
N ASP A 104 -6.85 -8.81 -11.44
CA ASP A 104 -6.89 -10.06 -12.20
C ASP A 104 -8.33 -10.58 -12.31
N LYS A 105 -9.11 -10.51 -11.22
CA LYS A 105 -10.53 -10.89 -11.23
C LYS A 105 -11.34 -10.00 -12.18
N CYS A 106 -11.07 -8.70 -12.22
CA CYS A 106 -11.72 -7.77 -13.16
C CYS A 106 -11.43 -8.12 -14.63
N VAL A 107 -10.17 -8.47 -14.94
CA VAL A 107 -9.73 -8.75 -16.31
C VAL A 107 -10.15 -10.13 -16.78
N MET A 108 -10.07 -11.13 -15.90
CA MET A 108 -10.35 -12.52 -16.26
C MET A 108 -11.86 -12.78 -16.33
N GLY A 109 -12.69 -12.19 -15.46
CA GLY A 109 -14.13 -12.48 -15.43
C GLY A 109 -14.39 -14.00 -15.40
N ASP A 110 -15.22 -14.49 -16.33
CA ASP A 110 -15.43 -15.93 -16.65
C ASP A 110 -14.59 -16.41 -17.85
N ARG A 111 -13.71 -15.58 -18.38
CA ARG A 111 -12.92 -15.86 -19.59
C ARG A 111 -11.59 -16.52 -19.23
N SER A 112 -11.15 -17.42 -20.10
CA SER A 112 -9.91 -18.20 -19.92
C SER A 112 -8.61 -17.45 -20.27
N LYS A 113 -8.67 -16.19 -20.72
CA LYS A 113 -7.48 -15.42 -21.13
C LYS A 113 -7.55 -13.96 -20.66
N SER A 114 -6.48 -13.53 -19.99
CA SER A 114 -6.25 -12.12 -19.64
C SER A 114 -5.61 -11.40 -20.83
N HIS A 115 -6.26 -10.34 -21.29
CA HIS A 115 -5.62 -9.32 -22.11
C HIS A 115 -5.30 -8.17 -21.14
N GLY A 116 -4.10 -7.59 -21.18
CA GLY A 116 -3.71 -6.45 -20.32
C GLY A 116 -4.50 -5.17 -20.62
N GLN A 117 -5.81 -5.22 -20.39
CA GLN A 117 -6.82 -4.24 -20.75
C GLN A 117 -7.08 -3.30 -19.58
N PHE A 118 -7.58 -2.11 -19.93
CA PHE A 118 -8.19 -1.23 -18.94
C PHE A 118 -9.59 -1.75 -18.58
N VAL A 119 -9.94 -1.71 -17.30
CA VAL A 119 -11.28 -1.98 -16.76
C VAL A 119 -11.90 -0.68 -16.25
N SER A 120 -13.21 -0.61 -16.06
CA SER A 120 -13.80 0.56 -15.40
C SER A 120 -13.41 0.58 -13.92
N VAL A 121 -13.24 1.77 -13.35
CA VAL A 121 -13.02 1.94 -11.90
C VAL A 121 -14.19 1.33 -11.12
N GLU A 122 -15.42 1.52 -11.60
CA GLU A 122 -16.62 0.89 -11.05
C GLU A 122 -16.50 -0.65 -10.97
N SER A 123 -16.01 -1.33 -12.01
CA SER A 123 -15.83 -2.78 -11.98
C SER A 123 -14.86 -3.21 -10.88
N PHE A 124 -13.77 -2.46 -10.70
CA PHE A 124 -12.78 -2.71 -9.66
C PHE A 124 -13.37 -2.52 -8.26
N LEU A 125 -14.09 -1.43 -8.03
CA LEU A 125 -14.78 -1.17 -6.75
C LEU A 125 -15.84 -2.24 -6.44
N ASN A 126 -16.54 -2.75 -7.45
CA ASN A 126 -17.52 -3.82 -7.28
C ASN A 126 -16.83 -5.14 -6.91
N VAL A 127 -15.70 -5.48 -7.53
CA VAL A 127 -14.89 -6.65 -7.13
C VAL A 127 -14.39 -6.51 -5.69
N MET A 128 -14.03 -5.30 -5.26
CA MET A 128 -13.65 -5.01 -3.88
C MET A 128 -14.84 -5.03 -2.90
N GLY A 129 -16.08 -5.21 -3.37
CA GLY A 129 -17.29 -5.34 -2.57
C GLY A 129 -17.93 -4.04 -2.09
N CYS A 130 -17.57 -2.89 -2.69
CA CYS A 130 -17.93 -1.57 -2.15
C CYS A 130 -19.43 -1.25 -2.13
N ASP A 131 -20.27 -1.95 -2.90
CA ASP A 131 -21.74 -1.75 -2.87
C ASP A 131 -22.38 -2.16 -1.53
N GLU A 132 -21.78 -3.16 -0.88
CA GLU A 132 -22.25 -3.71 0.38
C GLU A 132 -21.71 -2.93 1.60
N PHE A 133 -20.96 -1.85 1.38
CA PHE A 133 -20.35 -1.11 2.48
C PHE A 133 -21.40 -0.20 3.13
N GLU A 134 -21.36 -0.18 4.46
CA GLU A 134 -22.02 0.84 5.25
C GLU A 134 -21.17 2.11 5.27
N VAL A 135 -21.84 3.27 5.26
CA VAL A 135 -21.18 4.58 5.34
C VAL A 135 -21.21 5.04 6.78
N TYR A 136 -20.06 5.49 7.28
CA TYR A 136 -19.92 6.08 8.60
C TYR A 136 -19.24 7.44 8.53
N ILE A 137 -19.59 8.31 9.46
CA ILE A 137 -18.92 9.61 9.69
C ILE A 137 -18.08 9.56 10.98
N GLU A 138 -17.51 10.71 11.37
CA GLU A 138 -16.78 10.84 12.64
C GLU A 138 -17.62 10.34 13.83
N GLY A 139 -16.98 9.60 14.73
CA GLY A 139 -17.65 8.91 15.83
C GLY A 139 -18.31 7.58 15.46
N MET A 140 -18.13 7.06 14.23
CA MET A 140 -18.75 5.82 13.73
C MET A 140 -20.27 5.88 13.71
N LEU A 141 -20.83 7.07 13.52
CA LEU A 141 -22.26 7.27 13.32
C LEU A 141 -22.63 6.95 11.86
N PRO A 142 -23.85 6.46 11.57
CA PRO A 142 -24.30 6.22 10.21
C PRO A 142 -24.20 7.49 9.35
N GLY A 143 -23.59 7.36 8.18
CA GLY A 143 -23.47 8.42 7.18
C GLY A 143 -24.49 8.27 6.04
N ASN A 144 -24.43 9.19 5.08
CA ASN A 144 -25.36 9.19 3.94
C ASN A 144 -24.86 8.29 2.80
N LYS A 145 -25.58 7.19 2.56
CA LYS A 145 -25.29 6.24 1.47
C LYS A 145 -25.67 6.79 0.08
N GLU A 146 -26.66 7.69 -0.01
CA GLU A 146 -27.06 8.30 -1.29
C GLU A 146 -25.95 9.22 -1.82
N THR A 147 -25.40 10.09 -0.98
CA THR A 147 -24.28 10.97 -1.35
C THR A 147 -23.03 10.18 -1.73
N PHE A 148 -22.76 9.06 -1.05
CA PHE A 148 -21.69 8.15 -1.47
C PHE A 148 -21.95 7.55 -2.87
N ASN A 149 -23.18 7.14 -3.16
CA ASN A 149 -23.52 6.58 -4.47
C ASN A 149 -23.43 7.64 -5.58
N GLU A 150 -23.80 8.89 -5.29
CA GLU A 150 -23.58 10.02 -6.19
C GLU A 150 -22.09 10.22 -6.49
N TRP A 151 -21.25 10.31 -5.46
CA TRP A 151 -19.80 10.37 -5.62
C TRP A 151 -19.24 9.17 -6.41
N LYS A 152 -19.67 7.95 -6.09
CA LYS A 152 -19.25 6.73 -6.80
C LYS A 152 -19.62 6.81 -8.29
N SER A 153 -20.77 7.40 -8.63
CA SER A 153 -21.23 7.54 -10.01
C SER A 153 -20.35 8.46 -10.87
N GLU A 154 -19.62 9.40 -10.25
CA GLU A 154 -18.65 10.26 -10.95
C GLU A 154 -17.46 9.46 -11.52
N TRP A 155 -17.22 8.26 -10.98
CA TRP A 155 -16.14 7.36 -11.40
C TRP A 155 -16.53 6.41 -12.54
N LYS A 156 -17.76 6.49 -13.07
CA LYS A 156 -18.30 5.57 -14.06
C LYS A 156 -17.49 5.51 -15.37
N ASP A 157 -17.10 6.66 -15.90
CA ASP A 157 -16.35 6.77 -17.16
C ASP A 157 -14.82 6.72 -16.95
N TRP A 158 -14.38 6.47 -15.71
CA TRP A 158 -12.97 6.30 -15.39
C TRP A 158 -12.53 4.86 -15.59
N ARG A 159 -11.28 4.71 -16.03
CA ARG A 159 -10.67 3.42 -16.32
C ARG A 159 -9.31 3.28 -15.66
N MET A 160 -8.92 2.05 -15.42
CA MET A 160 -7.67 1.70 -14.74
C MET A 160 -7.15 0.35 -15.22
N GLY A 161 -5.86 0.09 -15.03
CA GLY A 161 -5.29 -1.20 -15.39
C GLY A 161 -3.82 -1.31 -15.03
N PHE A 162 -3.51 -2.29 -14.19
CA PHE A 162 -2.15 -2.59 -13.77
C PHE A 162 -1.93 -4.10 -13.65
N THR A 163 -0.71 -4.56 -13.92
CA THR A 163 -0.30 -5.97 -13.82
C THR A 163 0.82 -6.17 -12.80
N HIS A 164 1.46 -5.07 -12.39
CA HIS A 164 2.57 -5.06 -11.46
C HIS A 164 2.71 -3.72 -10.74
N PHE A 165 3.60 -3.68 -9.75
CA PHE A 165 3.98 -2.49 -8.99
C PHE A 165 5.43 -2.09 -9.27
N ILE A 166 5.71 -0.79 -9.25
CA ILE A 166 7.06 -0.22 -9.43
C ILE A 166 7.39 0.76 -8.32
N GLN A 167 8.66 0.81 -7.90
CA GLN A 167 9.13 1.76 -6.90
C GLN A 167 9.28 3.17 -7.50
N LEU A 168 8.51 4.12 -6.98
CA LEU A 168 8.64 5.53 -7.30
C LEU A 168 9.90 6.10 -6.62
N GLN A 169 10.63 6.94 -7.36
CA GLN A 169 11.88 7.55 -6.90
C GLN A 169 11.68 8.98 -6.37
N ALA A 170 10.58 9.62 -6.77
CA ALA A 170 10.25 10.99 -6.45
C ALA A 170 8.73 11.12 -6.34
N GLU A 171 8.30 12.29 -5.89
CA GLU A 171 6.89 12.68 -5.89
C GLU A 171 6.30 12.55 -7.31
N PRO A 172 5.20 11.81 -7.49
CA PRO A 172 4.57 11.65 -8.78
C PRO A 172 3.91 12.94 -9.27
N ASN A 173 3.99 13.18 -10.57
CA ASN A 173 3.29 14.24 -11.30
C ASN A 173 2.35 13.63 -12.35
N GLU A 174 1.66 14.47 -13.13
CA GLU A 174 0.75 14.00 -14.19
C GLU A 174 1.45 13.07 -15.20
N ASP A 175 2.66 13.43 -15.66
CA ASP A 175 3.47 12.61 -16.57
C ASP A 175 3.77 11.22 -15.98
N THR A 176 3.98 11.17 -14.66
CA THR A 176 4.22 9.91 -13.94
C THR A 176 2.99 9.01 -14.02
N LEU A 177 1.77 9.55 -13.90
CA LEU A 177 0.54 8.77 -14.01
C LEU A 177 0.35 8.22 -15.43
N TRP A 178 0.57 9.05 -16.45
CA TRP A 178 0.53 8.61 -17.84
C TRP A 178 1.56 7.53 -18.16
N TYR A 179 2.78 7.68 -17.63
CA TYR A 179 3.82 6.66 -17.74
C TYR A 179 3.38 5.34 -17.11
N LEU A 180 2.86 5.36 -15.89
CA LEU A 180 2.37 4.17 -15.19
C LEU A 180 1.22 3.49 -15.95
N LEU A 181 0.27 4.26 -16.47
CA LEU A 181 -0.84 3.75 -17.31
C LEU A 181 -0.30 3.06 -18.57
N GLY A 182 0.64 3.67 -19.27
CA GLY A 182 1.30 3.11 -20.45
C GLY A 182 2.06 1.82 -20.15
N ARG A 183 2.64 1.70 -18.95
CA ARG A 183 3.33 0.48 -18.49
C ARG A 183 2.42 -0.56 -17.83
N ARG A 184 1.11 -0.30 -17.65
CA ARG A 184 0.23 -1.16 -16.83
C ARG A 184 0.80 -1.36 -15.43
N ALA A 185 1.28 -0.30 -14.82
CA ALA A 185 1.92 -0.35 -13.51
C ALA A 185 1.13 0.46 -12.47
N ALA A 186 1.21 0.00 -11.22
CA ALA A 186 0.90 0.80 -10.05
C ALA A 186 2.20 1.25 -9.36
N GLY A 187 2.14 2.31 -8.55
CA GLY A 187 3.27 2.89 -7.86
C GLY A 187 3.40 2.40 -6.42
N ILE A 188 4.64 2.23 -5.97
CA ILE A 188 5.03 2.08 -4.57
C ILE A 188 5.72 3.38 -4.17
N PHE A 189 5.23 4.06 -3.14
CA PHE A 189 5.87 5.28 -2.67
C PHE A 189 7.25 4.99 -2.04
N PRO A 190 8.15 5.99 -1.96
CA PRO A 190 9.41 5.86 -1.24
C PRO A 190 9.19 5.39 0.22
N ARG A 191 10.18 4.70 0.79
CA ARG A 191 10.12 4.30 2.20
C ARG A 191 9.99 5.53 3.09
N ASN A 192 9.23 5.38 4.18
CA ASN A 192 8.91 6.44 5.14
C ASN A 192 8.12 7.61 4.53
N GLN A 193 7.48 7.39 3.38
CA GLN A 193 6.47 8.30 2.86
C GLN A 193 5.34 8.41 3.89
N LEU A 194 4.97 9.64 4.25
CA LEU A 194 3.83 9.87 5.13
C LEU A 194 2.53 9.74 4.31
N GLY A 195 1.51 9.17 4.94
CA GLY A 195 0.14 9.18 4.42
C GLY A 195 -0.23 7.98 3.54
N ALA A 196 0.50 7.73 2.45
CA ALA A 196 0.19 6.67 1.49
C ALA A 196 1.41 5.79 1.19
N ASP A 197 1.16 4.51 0.95
CA ASP A 197 2.19 3.50 0.66
C ASP A 197 2.16 3.09 -0.82
N LEU A 198 0.97 3.06 -1.42
CA LEU A 198 0.78 2.68 -2.83
C LEU A 198 -0.08 3.71 -3.57
N MET A 199 0.06 3.72 -4.89
CA MET A 199 -0.72 4.56 -5.80
C MET A 199 -1.17 3.74 -7.02
N ILE A 200 -2.41 3.92 -7.46
CA ILE A 200 -2.91 3.31 -8.69
C ILE A 200 -3.41 4.41 -9.63
N PRO A 201 -2.84 4.60 -10.83
CA PRO A 201 -3.31 5.62 -11.74
C PRO A 201 -4.65 5.23 -12.37
N VAL A 202 -5.50 6.23 -12.60
CA VAL A 202 -6.78 6.09 -13.30
C VAL A 202 -6.90 7.21 -14.34
N PHE A 203 -7.63 6.97 -15.41
CA PHE A 203 -7.85 7.99 -16.43
C PHE A 203 -9.31 8.01 -16.87
N TRP A 204 -9.79 9.22 -17.12
CA TRP A 204 -11.09 9.47 -17.71
C TRP A 204 -10.98 9.29 -19.21
N ASN A 205 -11.81 8.43 -19.78
CA ASN A 205 -11.91 8.29 -21.23
C ASN A 205 -13.38 8.26 -21.64
N LYS A 206 -13.83 9.36 -22.22
CA LYS A 206 -15.15 9.54 -22.78
C LYS A 206 -15.02 10.08 -24.19
N ASP A 207 -15.75 9.47 -25.12
CA ASP A 207 -15.62 9.75 -26.54
C ASP A 207 -15.82 11.25 -26.85
N GLY A 208 -14.84 11.84 -27.53
CA GLY A 208 -14.87 13.25 -27.96
C GLY A 208 -14.47 14.26 -26.89
N GLU A 209 -14.10 13.83 -25.68
CA GLU A 209 -13.61 14.71 -24.62
C GLU A 209 -12.10 14.55 -24.39
N LYS A 210 -11.46 15.58 -23.81
CA LYS A 210 -10.04 15.53 -23.47
C LYS A 210 -9.81 14.50 -22.36
N GLU A 211 -8.87 13.58 -22.58
CA GLU A 211 -8.47 12.63 -21.55
C GLU A 211 -7.94 13.37 -20.30
N ARG A 212 -8.31 12.86 -19.13
CA ARG A 212 -7.86 13.36 -17.83
C ARG A 212 -7.28 12.21 -17.05
N VAL A 213 -6.38 12.50 -16.12
CA VAL A 213 -5.77 11.49 -15.25
C VAL A 213 -5.98 11.86 -13.80
N SER A 214 -6.13 10.83 -12.97
CA SER A 214 -6.19 10.91 -11.51
C SER A 214 -5.59 9.62 -10.95
N PHE A 215 -5.77 9.36 -9.67
CA PHE A 215 -5.17 8.24 -8.97
C PHE A 215 -5.99 7.79 -7.76
N MET A 216 -5.71 6.57 -7.32
CA MET A 216 -6.11 6.05 -6.02
C MET A 216 -4.90 6.10 -5.09
N LEU A 217 -5.11 6.59 -3.87
CA LEU A 217 -4.13 6.53 -2.78
C LEU A 217 -4.48 5.38 -1.84
N ILE A 218 -3.49 4.56 -1.53
CA ILE A 218 -3.67 3.41 -0.64
C ILE A 218 -2.70 3.53 0.53
N GLN A 219 -3.26 3.52 1.73
CA GLN A 219 -2.50 3.37 2.98
C GLN A 219 -2.68 1.96 3.52
N VAL A 220 -1.57 1.31 3.85
CA VAL A 220 -1.52 -0.03 4.43
C VAL A 220 -1.09 0.09 5.89
N LYS A 221 -2.00 -0.25 6.80
CA LYS A 221 -1.70 -0.26 8.23
C LYS A 221 -1.07 -1.60 8.62
N SER A 222 0.13 -1.51 9.18
CA SER A 222 0.81 -2.61 9.86
C SER A 222 0.76 -2.40 11.38
N ARG A 223 1.00 -3.47 12.16
CA ARG A 223 0.92 -3.48 13.63
C ARG A 223 1.80 -2.42 14.32
N PHE A 224 2.83 -1.93 13.65
CA PHE A 224 3.84 -1.07 14.26
C PHE A 224 4.30 0.10 13.39
N PRO A 225 4.49 1.29 14.00
CA PRO A 225 4.08 1.63 15.36
C PRO A 225 2.55 1.70 15.52
N LYS A 226 2.08 1.56 16.76
CA LYS A 226 0.66 1.67 17.13
C LYS A 226 0.16 3.04 16.66
N ASP A 227 -0.67 3.06 15.63
CA ASP A 227 -1.11 4.30 15.00
C ASP A 227 -2.06 5.08 15.93
N ASP A 228 -1.94 6.40 15.89
CA ASP A 228 -2.73 7.35 16.68
C ASP A 228 -4.15 7.44 16.12
N GLY A 229 -4.92 6.36 16.27
CA GLY A 229 -6.33 6.29 15.90
C GLY A 229 -6.59 6.13 14.39
N PHE A 230 -7.31 5.06 14.05
CA PHE A 230 -7.84 4.76 12.71
C PHE A 230 -8.50 5.96 12.00
N SER A 231 -9.12 6.87 12.77
CA SER A 231 -9.81 8.07 12.25
C SER A 231 -8.88 9.07 11.56
N GLN A 232 -7.66 9.31 12.07
CA GLN A 232 -6.74 10.29 11.46
C GLN A 232 -6.09 9.77 10.17
N ALA A 233 -5.79 8.47 10.15
CA ALA A 233 -5.25 7.78 8.99
C ALA A 233 -6.22 7.78 7.80
N ALA A 234 -7.49 7.44 8.05
CA ALA A 234 -8.53 7.40 7.04
C ALA A 234 -9.06 8.80 6.63
N SER A 235 -8.65 9.87 7.32
CA SER A 235 -9.09 11.25 7.05
C SER A 235 -7.98 12.11 6.45
N LYS A 236 -7.32 12.94 7.27
CA LYS A 236 -6.40 13.99 6.81
C LYS A 236 -5.11 13.42 6.20
N LYS A 237 -4.62 12.29 6.73
CA LYS A 237 -3.32 11.73 6.35
C LYS A 237 -3.32 11.09 4.95
N LEU A 238 -4.48 10.75 4.38
CA LEU A 238 -4.60 10.16 3.04
C LEU A 238 -5.09 11.18 2.00
N SER A 239 -4.53 12.39 2.03
CA SER A 239 -4.82 13.46 1.06
C SER A 239 -3.59 13.76 0.19
N PRO A 240 -3.77 14.21 -1.07
CA PRO A 240 -2.64 14.49 -1.96
C PRO A 240 -1.63 15.49 -1.37
N GLY A 241 -2.11 16.56 -0.74
CA GLY A 241 -1.27 17.54 -0.06
C GLY A 241 -0.45 16.93 1.07
N PHE A 242 -1.08 16.19 2.00
CA PHE A 242 -0.37 15.56 3.12
C PHE A 242 0.67 14.52 2.68
N VAL A 243 0.33 13.71 1.66
CA VAL A 243 1.29 12.75 1.09
C VAL A 243 2.48 13.49 0.48
N SER A 244 2.27 14.65 -0.14
CA SER A 244 3.37 15.35 -0.81
C SER A 244 4.25 16.18 0.15
N GLU A 245 3.74 16.57 1.32
CA GLU A 245 4.44 17.36 2.35
C GLU A 245 5.48 16.58 3.18
N SER A 246 5.72 15.30 2.87
CA SER A 246 6.65 14.45 3.62
C SER A 246 8.08 15.00 3.66
N PRO A 247 8.80 14.90 4.80
CA PRO A 247 10.12 15.48 4.96
C PRO A 247 11.18 14.63 4.25
N HIS A 248 11.29 14.79 2.93
CA HIS A 248 12.57 14.56 2.27
C HIS A 248 13.37 15.86 2.26
N PRO A 249 14.67 15.81 2.59
CA PRO A 249 15.52 16.98 2.47
C PRO A 249 15.50 17.39 1.00
N LYS A 250 14.85 18.52 0.71
CA LYS A 250 15.04 19.24 -0.56
C LYS A 250 16.54 19.24 -0.78
N GLY A 251 17.00 18.52 -1.80
CA GLY A 251 18.43 18.32 -2.04
C GLY A 251 19.12 19.67 -1.91
N LYS A 252 20.09 19.76 -1.00
CA LYS A 252 20.85 21.00 -0.82
C LYS A 252 21.34 21.40 -2.22
N LYS A 253 20.98 22.61 -2.65
CA LYS A 253 21.68 23.24 -3.78
C LYS A 253 23.17 23.10 -3.48
N PRO A 254 23.99 22.64 -4.44
CA PRO A 254 25.43 22.69 -4.27
C PRO A 254 25.79 24.14 -3.96
N GLU A 255 26.52 24.38 -2.87
CA GLU A 255 27.13 25.68 -2.65
C GLU A 255 27.99 26.00 -3.87
N GLU A 256 27.62 27.05 -4.60
CA GLU A 256 28.42 27.61 -5.68
C GLU A 256 29.71 28.17 -5.07
N GLY A 257 30.77 27.36 -5.09
CA GLY A 257 32.13 27.89 -5.01
C GLY A 257 32.42 28.80 -6.22
N PRO A 258 33.33 29.78 -6.09
CA PRO A 258 33.53 30.80 -7.10
C PRO A 258 34.06 30.20 -8.41
N ALA A 259 33.35 30.48 -9.50
CA ALA A 259 33.62 29.97 -10.84
C ALA A 259 34.98 30.42 -11.41
N PRO A 260 35.75 29.54 -12.07
CA PRO A 260 36.76 29.96 -13.03
C PRO A 260 36.14 30.19 -14.41
N LYS A 261 36.71 31.16 -15.12
CA LYS A 261 36.22 31.75 -16.38
C LYS A 261 36.09 30.71 -17.52
N LYS A 262 34.98 30.82 -18.27
CA LYS A 262 34.68 30.10 -19.52
C LYS A 262 35.79 30.27 -20.58
N PRO A 263 35.84 29.35 -21.56
CA PRO A 263 35.54 29.80 -22.92
C PRO A 263 34.37 29.03 -23.55
N ALA A 264 33.72 29.69 -24.49
CA ALA A 264 32.42 29.36 -25.05
C ALA A 264 32.49 28.32 -26.17
N VAL A 265 31.71 27.24 -26.05
CA VAL A 265 31.11 26.52 -27.18
C VAL A 265 29.72 26.06 -26.74
N LYS A 266 28.67 26.50 -27.45
CA LYS A 266 27.28 26.04 -27.24
C LYS A 266 27.09 24.70 -27.97
N PRO A 267 26.35 23.76 -27.37
CA PRO A 267 25.21 23.20 -28.09
C PRO A 267 23.92 23.46 -27.32
N ALA A 268 22.86 23.71 -28.08
CA ALA A 268 21.51 23.91 -27.57
C ALA A 268 21.01 22.61 -26.93
N LEU A 269 20.92 22.58 -25.60
CA LEU A 269 20.08 21.64 -24.87
C LEU A 269 18.89 22.43 -24.34
N GLN A 270 17.72 22.13 -24.90
CA GLN A 270 16.43 22.62 -24.43
C GLN A 270 16.32 22.34 -22.92
N LYS A 271 16.22 23.40 -22.12
CA LYS A 271 15.68 23.34 -20.76
C LYS A 271 14.25 22.82 -20.88
N ARG A 272 14.02 21.52 -20.62
CA ARG A 272 12.70 21.05 -20.22
C ARG A 272 12.44 21.60 -18.83
N THR A 273 11.41 22.42 -18.74
CA THR A 273 10.80 22.92 -17.52
C THR A 273 10.45 21.74 -16.61
N VAL A 274 10.84 21.84 -15.35
CA VAL A 274 10.57 20.86 -14.29
C VAL A 274 9.25 21.25 -13.63
N ASN A 275 8.33 20.28 -13.54
CA ASN A 275 7.02 20.29 -12.88
C ASN A 275 5.99 21.30 -13.41
N GLU A 276 5.35 20.93 -14.51
CA GLU A 276 3.98 21.36 -14.81
C GLU A 276 3.06 20.40 -14.03
N ASN A 277 2.34 20.90 -13.01
CA ASN A 277 1.30 20.20 -12.20
C ASN A 277 1.77 19.11 -11.20
N PRO A 278 2.19 19.47 -9.97
CA PRO A 278 2.41 18.50 -8.91
C PRO A 278 1.07 17.89 -8.45
N LEU A 279 1.02 16.56 -8.23
CA LEU A 279 -0.20 15.89 -7.78
C LEU A 279 -0.65 16.32 -6.38
N SER A 280 0.25 16.94 -5.60
CA SER A 280 -0.04 17.56 -4.30
C SER A 280 -1.21 18.55 -4.33
N GLU A 281 -1.43 19.19 -5.47
CA GLU A 281 -2.47 20.21 -5.67
C GLU A 281 -3.82 19.62 -6.12
N THR A 282 -3.88 18.30 -6.32
CA THR A 282 -5.12 17.61 -6.73
C THR A 282 -6.17 17.72 -5.61
N PRO A 283 -7.40 18.18 -5.90
CA PRO A 283 -8.48 18.18 -4.92
C PRO A 283 -8.72 16.78 -4.35
N VAL A 284 -8.99 16.69 -3.05
CA VAL A 284 -9.22 15.37 -2.41
C VAL A 284 -10.49 14.70 -2.94
N SER A 285 -11.47 15.48 -3.40
CA SER A 285 -12.68 14.98 -4.08
C SER A 285 -12.36 14.19 -5.34
N ASP A 286 -11.25 14.53 -6.00
CA ASP A 286 -10.87 14.00 -7.30
C ASP A 286 -9.94 12.78 -7.16
N VAL A 287 -9.84 12.18 -5.97
CA VAL A 287 -8.95 11.06 -5.65
C VAL A 287 -9.72 9.97 -4.87
N ILE A 288 -9.51 8.71 -5.23
CA ILE A 288 -10.06 7.58 -4.45
C ILE A 288 -9.09 7.23 -3.33
N ARG A 289 -9.59 7.10 -2.12
CA ARG A 289 -8.78 6.79 -0.92
C ARG A 289 -9.11 5.41 -0.39
N ILE A 290 -8.10 4.60 -0.15
CA ILE A 290 -8.22 3.23 0.38
C ILE A 290 -7.33 3.08 1.61
N CYS A 291 -7.90 2.61 2.71
CA CYS A 291 -7.18 2.22 3.92
C CYS A 291 -7.30 0.71 4.13
N MET A 292 -6.18 0.00 4.10
CA MET A 292 -6.11 -1.45 4.29
C MET A 292 -5.41 -1.77 5.62
N ASN A 293 -6.17 -2.24 6.61
CA ASN A 293 -5.61 -2.87 7.79
C ASN A 293 -5.70 -4.39 7.63
N LEU A 294 -4.56 -5.02 7.31
CA LEU A 294 -4.50 -6.46 7.03
C LEU A 294 -4.32 -7.31 8.28
N SER A 295 -4.16 -6.68 9.45
CA SER A 295 -4.00 -7.40 10.71
C SER A 295 -5.36 -7.68 11.35
N LYS A 296 -5.52 -8.87 11.93
CA LYS A 296 -6.67 -9.19 12.78
C LYS A 296 -6.42 -8.54 14.15
N GLU A 297 -7.20 -7.52 14.51
CA GLU A 297 -7.30 -7.12 15.90
C GLU A 297 -8.07 -8.21 16.64
N GLU A 298 -7.44 -8.85 17.64
CA GLU A 298 -8.21 -9.52 18.68
C GLU A 298 -8.84 -8.42 19.53
N THR A 299 -10.10 -8.11 19.27
CA THR A 299 -10.91 -7.24 20.13
C THR A 299 -11.16 -7.96 21.45
N SER A 300 -10.19 -7.94 22.36
CA SER A 300 -10.39 -8.29 23.76
C SER A 300 -10.93 -7.07 24.51
N GLY A 301 -12.18 -6.69 24.27
CA GLY A 301 -12.83 -5.57 24.97
C GLY A 301 -14.35 -5.61 24.82
N PRO A 302 -15.15 -5.29 25.87
CA PRO A 302 -16.62 -5.36 25.80
C PRO A 302 -17.30 -4.23 25.00
N GLU A 303 -16.56 -3.42 24.24
CA GLU A 303 -17.05 -2.15 23.66
C GLU A 303 -16.74 -1.95 22.15
N SER A 304 -16.58 -3.01 21.34
CA SER A 304 -16.53 -2.81 19.87
C SER A 304 -17.94 -2.75 19.28
N LEU A 305 -18.55 -1.57 19.35
CA LEU A 305 -19.91 -1.28 18.84
C LEU A 305 -20.08 -1.37 17.30
N ASN A 306 -19.10 -1.87 16.55
CA ASN A 306 -19.25 -2.18 15.12
C ASN A 306 -18.20 -3.21 14.66
N ASP A 307 -18.64 -4.45 14.46
CA ASP A 307 -17.85 -5.58 13.94
C ASP A 307 -17.68 -5.56 12.41
N SER A 308 -17.99 -4.45 11.74
CA SER A 308 -17.87 -4.41 10.27
C SER A 308 -16.41 -4.48 9.83
N PHE A 309 -16.07 -5.56 9.14
CA PHE A 309 -14.76 -5.79 8.53
C PHE A 309 -14.47 -4.83 7.35
N ARG A 310 -15.48 -4.12 6.84
CA ARG A 310 -15.32 -3.20 5.71
C ARG A 310 -16.40 -2.12 5.72
N PHE A 311 -16.03 -0.89 5.42
CA PHE A 311 -16.96 0.24 5.45
C PHE A 311 -16.40 1.44 4.70
N ILE A 312 -17.24 2.44 4.48
CA ILE A 312 -16.85 3.74 3.92
C ILE A 312 -16.78 4.74 5.07
N PHE A 313 -15.67 5.45 5.17
CA PHE A 313 -15.54 6.58 6.10
C PHE A 313 -15.70 7.89 5.34
N SER A 314 -16.72 8.67 5.69
CA SER A 314 -16.99 9.99 5.14
C SER A 314 -16.46 11.09 6.06
N THR A 315 -15.80 12.08 5.47
CA THR A 315 -15.28 13.27 6.15
C THR A 315 -15.67 14.51 5.37
N SER A 316 -16.30 15.49 6.01
CA SER A 316 -16.49 16.82 5.40
C SER A 316 -15.17 17.57 5.40
N LEU A 317 -14.79 18.12 4.25
CA LEU A 317 -13.72 19.12 4.16
C LEU A 317 -14.34 20.52 4.21
N THR A 318 -14.11 21.23 5.32
CA THR A 318 -14.34 22.67 5.36
C THR A 318 -13.24 23.36 4.53
N LYS A 319 -13.61 24.08 3.47
CA LYS A 319 -12.67 25.00 2.80
C LYS A 319 -12.27 26.06 3.82
N ASP A 320 -10.98 26.16 4.13
CA ASP A 320 -10.43 27.27 4.92
C ASP A 320 -10.76 28.60 4.20
N SER A 321 -11.81 29.27 4.68
CA SER A 321 -12.30 30.52 4.11
C SER A 321 -11.44 31.69 4.61
N SER A 322 -10.35 31.98 3.91
CA SER A 322 -9.62 33.25 4.08
C SER A 322 -10.31 34.45 3.39
N THR A 323 -11.54 34.28 2.88
CA THR A 323 -12.37 35.38 2.37
C THR A 323 -13.84 35.24 2.81
N PRO A 324 -14.44 36.25 3.46
CA PRO A 324 -15.73 36.15 4.15
C PRO A 324 -16.97 36.20 3.23
N GLN A 325 -16.89 35.73 1.98
CA GLN A 325 -18.02 35.80 1.03
C GLN A 325 -18.31 34.55 0.19
N ALA A 326 -17.65 33.42 0.43
CA ALA A 326 -18.10 32.15 -0.15
C ALA A 326 -18.85 31.35 0.93
N ARG A 327 -20.17 31.17 0.78
CA ARG A 327 -20.87 30.03 1.41
C ARG A 327 -20.22 28.78 0.82
N GLY A 328 -19.24 28.21 1.51
CA GLY A 328 -18.59 26.98 1.08
C GLY A 328 -19.60 25.85 1.21
N GLU A 329 -19.92 25.20 0.09
CA GLU A 329 -20.55 23.88 0.13
C GLU A 329 -19.51 22.92 0.72
N ASP A 330 -19.85 22.33 1.87
CA ASP A 330 -19.09 21.22 2.45
C ASP A 330 -19.06 20.09 1.43
N THR A 331 -17.87 19.69 1.01
CA THR A 331 -17.69 18.56 0.11
C THR A 331 -17.34 17.34 0.94
N ASP A 332 -18.22 16.34 0.91
CA ASP A 332 -17.96 15.04 1.53
C ASP A 332 -16.83 14.34 0.78
N VAL A 333 -15.91 13.74 1.54
CA VAL A 333 -14.81 12.94 1.00
C VAL A 333 -14.84 11.56 1.62
N TYR A 334 -14.70 10.55 0.78
CA TYR A 334 -14.85 9.15 1.16
C TYR A 334 -13.52 8.41 1.22
N THR A 335 -13.40 7.48 2.15
CA THR A 335 -12.27 6.55 2.28
C THR A 335 -12.80 5.13 2.44
N LEU A 336 -12.40 4.24 1.53
CA LEU A 336 -12.74 2.83 1.56
C LEU A 336 -11.87 2.11 2.58
N CYS A 337 -12.49 1.56 3.62
CA CYS A 337 -11.81 0.99 4.77
C CYS A 337 -11.97 -0.52 4.79
N PHE A 338 -10.84 -1.23 4.85
CA PHE A 338 -10.79 -2.70 4.95
C PHE A 338 -10.08 -3.08 6.24
N ARG A 339 -10.73 -3.86 7.09
CA ARG A 339 -10.25 -4.34 8.38
C ARG A 339 -10.18 -5.86 8.34
N SER A 340 -9.00 -6.41 8.60
CA SER A 340 -8.65 -7.83 8.47
C SER A 340 -8.40 -8.28 7.03
N LEU A 341 -7.76 -9.45 6.95
CA LEU A 341 -7.50 -10.18 5.72
C LEU A 341 -8.27 -11.50 5.77
N GLY A 342 -9.32 -11.58 4.96
CA GLY A 342 -10.23 -12.73 4.88
C GLY A 342 -11.26 -12.55 3.77
N CYS A 343 -12.01 -13.61 3.48
CA CYS A 343 -13.04 -13.59 2.43
C CYS A 343 -14.22 -12.66 2.76
N GLU A 344 -14.50 -12.44 4.04
CA GLU A 344 -15.52 -11.46 4.48
C GLU A 344 -15.11 -10.02 4.10
N THR A 345 -13.83 -9.68 4.27
CA THR A 345 -13.30 -8.37 3.89
C THR A 345 -13.10 -8.26 2.37
N TYR A 346 -12.61 -9.32 1.73
CA TYR A 346 -12.26 -9.37 0.31
C TYR A 346 -12.99 -10.55 -0.38
N PRO A 347 -14.23 -10.35 -0.87
CA PRO A 347 -15.10 -11.44 -1.33
C PRO A 347 -14.60 -12.16 -2.58
N PHE A 348 -13.65 -11.56 -3.31
CA PHE A 348 -13.04 -12.16 -4.49
C PHE A 348 -11.92 -13.16 -4.17
N LEU A 349 -11.46 -13.23 -2.91
CA LEU A 349 -10.43 -14.19 -2.51
C LEU A 349 -11.03 -15.58 -2.33
N LYS A 350 -10.28 -16.60 -2.74
CA LYS A 350 -10.53 -17.98 -2.30
C LYS A 350 -10.06 -18.14 -0.86
N GLU A 351 -10.73 -19.00 -0.10
CA GLU A 351 -10.46 -19.23 1.33
C GLU A 351 -9.02 -19.67 1.59
N ASP A 352 -8.50 -20.59 0.79
CA ASP A 352 -7.12 -21.09 0.89
C ASP A 352 -6.07 -20.01 0.60
N VAL A 353 -6.32 -19.13 -0.36
CA VAL A 353 -5.49 -17.96 -0.67
C VAL A 353 -5.53 -16.97 0.49
N ALA A 354 -6.72 -16.64 1.00
CA ALA A 354 -6.89 -15.71 2.12
C ALA A 354 -6.14 -16.21 3.37
N GLN A 355 -6.26 -17.50 3.70
CA GLN A 355 -5.53 -18.13 4.81
C GLN A 355 -4.01 -18.08 4.61
N CYS A 356 -3.51 -18.33 3.40
CA CYS A 356 -2.07 -18.23 3.11
C CYS A 356 -1.56 -16.80 3.30
N LEU A 357 -2.28 -15.80 2.80
CA LEU A 357 -1.90 -14.40 2.93
C LEU A 357 -1.97 -13.94 4.40
N ALA A 358 -3.01 -14.31 5.14
CA ALA A 358 -3.11 -14.06 6.58
C ALA A 358 -1.95 -14.69 7.36
N SER A 359 -1.56 -15.91 6.98
CA SER A 359 -0.40 -16.59 7.55
C SER A 359 0.92 -15.85 7.27
N ILE A 360 1.08 -15.25 6.09
CA ILE A 360 2.25 -14.42 5.76
C ILE A 360 2.27 -13.16 6.63
N VAL A 361 1.15 -12.44 6.74
CA VAL A 361 1.05 -11.24 7.60
C VAL A 361 1.33 -11.59 9.07
N ALA A 362 0.79 -12.71 9.56
CA ALA A 362 1.01 -13.17 10.94
C ALA A 362 2.48 -13.59 11.21
N SER A 363 3.23 -13.93 10.16
CA SER A 363 4.64 -14.31 10.27
C SER A 363 5.59 -13.10 10.30
N GLN A 364 5.05 -11.89 10.36
CA GLN A 364 5.82 -10.68 10.59
C GLN A 364 6.56 -10.79 11.92
N TRP A 365 7.89 -10.95 11.83
CA TRP A 365 8.77 -10.99 12.99
C TRP A 365 8.76 -9.61 13.66
N ASP A 366 8.24 -9.56 14.89
CA ASP A 366 8.21 -8.37 15.71
C ASP A 366 9.04 -8.58 16.97
N PRO A 367 10.35 -8.30 16.90
CA PRO A 367 11.23 -8.45 18.04
C PRO A 367 10.86 -7.49 19.19
N MET A 368 10.22 -6.35 18.90
CA MET A 368 9.85 -5.38 19.93
C MET A 368 8.62 -5.81 20.72
N ALA A 369 7.58 -6.40 20.10
CA ALA A 369 6.49 -7.01 20.87
C ALA A 369 6.95 -8.19 21.73
N LEU A 370 7.96 -8.94 21.29
CA LEU A 370 8.56 -10.00 22.11
C LEU A 370 9.27 -9.40 23.33
N VAL A 371 10.04 -8.34 23.15
CA VAL A 371 10.70 -7.59 24.25
C VAL A 371 9.65 -6.98 25.17
N ASP A 372 8.65 -6.27 24.65
CA ASP A 372 7.59 -5.65 25.45
C ASP A 372 6.74 -6.68 26.19
N GLY A 373 6.47 -7.83 25.57
CA GLY A 373 5.77 -8.96 26.18
C GLY A 373 6.58 -9.61 27.30
N ASP A 374 7.89 -9.76 27.13
CA ASP A 374 8.81 -10.20 28.18
C ASP A 374 8.88 -9.17 29.32
N LEU A 375 9.02 -7.88 29.02
CA LEU A 375 9.02 -6.79 30.01
C LEU A 375 7.71 -6.75 30.81
N LYS A 376 6.56 -6.92 30.16
CA LYS A 376 5.25 -7.02 30.83
C LYS A 376 5.18 -8.24 31.75
N ARG A 377 5.61 -9.43 31.29
CA ARG A 377 5.66 -10.64 32.12
C ARG A 377 6.55 -10.46 33.36
N ARG A 378 7.71 -9.83 33.20
CA ARG A 378 8.62 -9.51 34.32
C ARG A 378 7.97 -8.55 35.33
N ARG A 379 7.22 -7.55 34.87
CA ARG A 379 6.47 -6.65 35.77
C ARG A 379 5.39 -7.40 36.56
N VAL A 380 4.66 -8.32 35.95
CA VAL A 380 3.64 -9.14 36.65
C VAL A 380 4.27 -10.03 37.72
N ILE A 381 5.40 -10.67 37.41
CA ILE A 381 6.14 -11.52 38.36
C ILE A 381 6.67 -10.71 39.55
N CYS A 382 7.12 -9.46 39.32
CA CYS A 382 7.56 -8.55 40.38
C CYS A 382 6.43 -8.07 41.31
N VAL A 383 5.18 -8.07 40.86
CA VAL A 383 4.02 -7.69 41.69
C VAL A 383 3.58 -8.88 42.56
N CYS A 384 3.60 -10.11 42.04
CA CYS A 384 3.27 -11.30 42.82
C CYS A 384 4.29 -11.60 43.93
N THR A 385 5.57 -11.25 43.76
CA THR A 385 6.60 -11.45 44.81
C THR A 385 6.49 -10.45 45.97
N LYS A 386 5.82 -9.30 45.79
CA LYS A 386 5.62 -8.32 46.87
C LYS A 386 4.45 -8.64 47.82
N HIS A 387 3.62 -9.63 47.52
CA HIS A 387 2.52 -10.06 48.39
C HIS A 387 2.83 -11.27 49.28
N VAL A 388 4.02 -11.86 49.18
CA VAL A 388 4.39 -13.05 49.98
C VAL A 388 5.27 -12.70 51.21
N THR A 389 5.79 -11.47 51.34
CA THR A 389 6.67 -11.08 52.45
C THR A 389 6.07 -10.07 53.42
N GLY A 390 4.74 -9.98 53.51
CA GLY A 390 4.01 -9.07 54.40
C GLY A 390 3.26 -9.79 55.52
N GLY A 391 3.93 -10.66 56.29
CA GLY A 391 3.30 -11.41 57.36
C GLY A 391 4.23 -11.66 58.54
N SER A 392 3.91 -11.01 59.66
CA SER A 392 4.35 -11.31 61.04
C SER A 392 5.63 -10.65 61.55
N SER A 393 5.44 -9.57 62.31
CA SER A 393 6.24 -9.31 63.52
C SER A 393 5.35 -8.65 64.58
N ASN A 394 4.69 -9.48 65.39
CA ASN A 394 4.07 -9.08 66.65
C ASN A 394 4.38 -10.16 67.70
N GLY A 395 4.91 -9.75 68.85
CA GLY A 395 5.19 -10.61 70.01
C GLY A 395 6.55 -10.28 70.63
N HIS A 396 6.63 -9.26 71.48
CA HIS A 396 6.52 -9.31 72.94
C HIS A 396 7.65 -10.06 73.67
N ALA A 397 8.24 -9.33 74.61
CA ALA A 397 9.38 -9.68 75.44
C ALA A 397 8.93 -10.26 76.79
N ARG A 398 9.83 -11.07 77.38
CA ARG A 398 9.91 -11.52 78.80
C ARG A 398 8.78 -12.49 79.22
N LEU A 399 9.04 -13.61 79.89
CA LEU A 399 10.14 -14.07 80.75
C LEU A 399 10.33 -15.57 80.57
#